data_AF-A0A954MLI0-F1
#
_entry.id   AF-A0A954MLI0-F1
#
_cell.length_a   1.000
_cell.length_b   1.000
_cell.length_c   1.000
_cell.angle_alpha   90.00
_cell.angle_beta   90.00
_cell.angle_gamma   90.00
#
_symmetry.space_group_name_H-M   'P 1'
#
loop_
_entity.id
_entity.type
_entity.pdbx_description
1 polymer ?
#
loop_
_entity_poly.entity_id
_entity_poly.type
_entity_poly.pdbx_seq_one_letter_code
_entity_poly.pdbx_strand_id
1 'polypeptide(L)'
;MTSTFYPVCLATLVLLSPSPLLAQIGNGNGGNNGGNQNAAGIEINPQGVVSTTVPHREATTVLEARKREYLEEKLPAGLVESTEQRVLSLREVEQQVARALAAGEEVPLAVQALGGLMRVDEVIVDVAGRDVLLVGPAEGFVPDSQGRLLGVESDRPPLLLDDLVVALRSVMSGEETIGCSIDPSNENMARLQQYLRQNSSPTTSSGAAQRYKVMSQILGQQDISIWGVPRNTHFSTILVEADLRMKRISLGIEPAGVKGIRSHLSLLAPQGNSLQRWWFVPRYEPLQTNADRTMFRLAGPRVQLLAQEEFSNAGGQRFDSAQTRESTEEFAMLFSNHYDKLAAKQPAFAELQNL
;
A
#
# COMPACT_ATOMS: atom_id res chain seq x y z
N MET A 1 27.95 -3.87 60.55
CA MET A 1 27.12 -4.79 61.38
C MET A 1 25.76 -4.87 60.72
N THR A 2 25.57 -5.79 59.78
CA THR A 2 24.96 -7.13 60.00
C THR A 2 23.55 -7.05 60.57
N SER A 3 22.52 -7.32 59.74
CA SER A 3 21.89 -8.64 59.76
C SER A 3 20.76 -8.73 58.74
N THR A 4 20.89 -9.80 57.95
CA THR A 4 19.93 -10.53 57.13
C THR A 4 18.61 -10.83 57.86
N PHE A 5 17.49 -10.86 57.13
CA PHE A 5 16.38 -11.81 57.33
C PHE A 5 15.58 -11.98 56.02
N TYR A 6 15.70 -13.16 55.41
CA TYR A 6 14.64 -13.87 54.69
C TYR A 6 14.10 -14.93 55.68
N PRO A 7 12.84 -15.43 55.63
CA PRO A 7 12.45 -16.39 54.59
C PRO A 7 10.94 -16.58 54.27
N VAL A 8 10.68 -17.49 53.30
CA VAL A 8 9.47 -18.34 53.06
C VAL A 8 8.32 -17.69 52.26
N CYS A 9 8.26 -17.91 50.94
CA CYS A 9 7.62 -19.05 50.24
C CYS A 9 6.09 -19.13 50.39
N LEU A 10 5.35 -18.80 49.33
CA LEU A 10 4.30 -19.70 48.85
C LEU A 10 4.10 -19.52 47.33
N ALA A 11 4.27 -20.63 46.63
CA ALA A 11 4.04 -20.78 45.21
C ALA A 11 2.56 -20.57 44.85
N THR A 12 2.30 -19.79 43.81
CA THR A 12 1.12 -20.00 42.96
C THR A 12 1.56 -19.87 41.51
N LEU A 13 1.68 -21.04 40.90
CA LEU A 13 1.89 -21.26 39.48
C LEU A 13 0.58 -20.89 38.78
N VAL A 14 0.49 -19.70 38.19
CA VAL A 14 -0.53 -19.39 37.19
C VAL A 14 0.18 -19.29 35.86
N LEU A 15 -0.01 -20.33 35.06
CA LEU A 15 0.30 -20.37 33.64
C LEU A 15 -0.52 -19.29 32.93
N LEU A 16 0.04 -18.09 32.80
CA LEU A 16 -0.41 -17.09 31.84
C LEU A 16 0.25 -17.42 30.52
N SER A 17 -0.43 -18.24 29.72
CA SER A 17 -0.20 -18.31 28.28
C SER A 17 -0.41 -16.91 27.69
N PRO A 18 0.60 -16.32 27.02
CA PRO A 18 0.35 -15.21 26.11
C PRO A 18 -0.32 -15.83 24.88
N SER A 19 -1.66 -15.81 24.84
CA SER A 19 -2.38 -16.04 23.58
C SER A 19 -2.16 -14.78 22.73
N PRO A 20 -1.41 -14.83 21.61
CA PRO A 20 -1.52 -13.78 20.62
C PRO A 20 -2.94 -13.88 20.04
N LEU A 21 -3.77 -12.89 20.36
CA LEU A 21 -5.01 -12.62 19.64
C LEU A 21 -4.61 -12.21 18.23
N LEU A 22 -4.42 -13.21 17.35
CA LEU A 22 -4.36 -13.01 15.92
C LEU A 22 -5.77 -12.60 15.50
N ALA A 23 -5.98 -11.32 15.25
CA ALA A 23 -7.03 -10.88 14.35
C ALA A 23 -6.65 -11.43 12.96
N GLN A 24 -7.17 -12.61 12.66
CA GLN A 24 -6.97 -13.32 11.41
C GLN A 24 -8.31 -13.31 10.69
N ILE A 25 -8.38 -12.63 9.55
CA ILE A 25 -9.55 -12.62 8.66
C ILE A 25 -9.71 -14.04 8.12
N GLY A 26 -10.70 -14.77 8.64
CA GLY A 26 -11.01 -16.14 8.29
C GLY A 26 -12.23 -16.20 7.38
N ASN A 27 -12.12 -15.79 6.12
CA ASN A 27 -13.22 -15.93 5.18
C ASN A 27 -13.56 -17.42 4.96
N GLY A 28 -14.50 -17.94 5.73
CA GLY A 28 -14.95 -19.32 5.68
C GLY A 28 -16.04 -19.49 4.63
N ASN A 29 -15.67 -19.96 3.43
CA ASN A 29 -16.37 -21.08 2.77
C ASN A 29 -15.60 -21.62 1.55
N GLY A 30 -15.24 -22.92 1.61
CA GLY A 30 -15.18 -23.85 0.48
C GLY A 30 -14.28 -23.57 -0.74
N GLY A 31 -12.97 -23.87 -0.64
CA GLY A 31 -12.11 -24.00 -1.82
C GLY A 31 -10.63 -24.12 -1.48
N ASN A 32 -10.09 -25.33 -1.63
CA ASN A 32 -8.72 -25.74 -1.31
C ASN A 32 -7.63 -24.88 -2.02
N ASN A 33 -7.01 -23.92 -1.32
CA ASN A 33 -5.59 -23.57 -1.49
C ASN A 33 -5.05 -22.78 -0.28
N GLY A 34 -3.82 -23.09 0.14
CA GLY A 34 -3.26 -22.62 1.41
C GLY A 34 -3.03 -21.11 1.51
N GLY A 35 -3.44 -20.54 2.65
CA GLY A 35 -2.64 -19.60 3.44
C GLY A 35 -2.20 -18.26 2.83
N ASN A 36 -2.74 -17.81 1.70
CA ASN A 36 -2.34 -16.53 1.11
C ASN A 36 -3.42 -15.46 1.33
N GLN A 37 -3.27 -14.68 2.40
CA GLN A 37 -4.11 -13.52 2.75
C GLN A 37 -3.83 -12.29 1.86
N ASN A 38 -3.37 -12.50 0.64
CA ASN A 38 -2.95 -11.41 -0.23
C ASN A 38 -4.09 -11.04 -1.18
N ALA A 39 -4.99 -10.17 -0.71
CA ALA A 39 -5.84 -9.33 -1.57
C ALA A 39 -5.02 -8.26 -2.33
N ALA A 40 -3.70 -8.32 -2.20
CA ALA A 40 -2.74 -7.51 -2.93
C ALA A 40 -2.50 -8.09 -4.35
N GLY A 41 -2.21 -7.25 -5.35
CA GLY A 41 -1.76 -7.70 -6.68
C GLY A 41 -0.31 -8.22 -6.67
N ILE A 42 0.18 -8.63 -5.50
CA ILE A 42 1.46 -9.29 -5.26
C ILE A 42 1.24 -10.56 -4.43
N GLU A 43 2.09 -11.55 -4.66
CA GLU A 43 2.15 -12.80 -3.91
C GLU A 43 3.46 -12.87 -3.14
N ILE A 44 3.38 -13.28 -1.88
CA ILE A 44 4.51 -13.55 -1.00
C ILE A 44 4.61 -15.06 -0.82
N ASN A 45 5.66 -15.67 -1.35
CA ASN A 45 5.85 -17.11 -1.23
C ASN A 45 6.34 -17.50 0.20
N PRO A 46 6.40 -18.80 0.56
CA PRO A 46 6.84 -19.23 1.88
C PRO A 46 8.29 -18.85 2.24
N GLN A 47 9.10 -18.48 1.26
CA GLN A 47 10.47 -17.98 1.46
C GLN A 47 10.51 -16.45 1.67
N GLY A 48 9.36 -15.77 1.69
CA GLY A 48 9.25 -14.32 1.84
C GLY A 48 9.54 -13.53 0.56
N VAL A 49 9.57 -14.20 -0.60
CA VAL A 49 9.83 -13.53 -1.89
C VAL A 49 8.54 -12.96 -2.44
N VAL A 50 8.57 -11.66 -2.75
CA VAL A 50 7.46 -10.91 -3.36
C VAL A 50 7.52 -11.02 -4.88
N SER A 51 6.37 -11.29 -5.51
CA SER A 51 6.21 -11.26 -6.97
C SER A 51 4.87 -10.67 -7.36
N THR A 52 4.78 -10.04 -8.54
CA THR A 52 3.50 -9.53 -9.06
C THR A 52 2.65 -10.69 -9.57
N THR A 53 1.35 -10.66 -9.28
CA THR A 53 0.40 -11.63 -9.81
C THR A 53 -0.25 -11.09 -11.09
N VAL A 54 -0.67 -11.99 -11.97
CA VAL A 54 -1.43 -11.63 -13.19
C VAL A 54 -2.89 -12.00 -12.95
N PRO A 55 -3.83 -11.04 -12.96
CA PRO A 55 -5.23 -11.33 -12.70
C PRO A 55 -5.80 -12.27 -13.76
N HIS A 56 -6.63 -13.22 -13.31
CA HIS A 56 -7.31 -14.14 -14.21
C HIS A 56 -8.40 -13.39 -15.00
N ARG A 57 -8.46 -13.62 -16.31
CA ARG A 57 -9.51 -13.05 -17.17
C ARG A 57 -10.72 -13.96 -17.18
N GLU A 58 -11.80 -13.52 -16.56
CA GLU A 58 -13.11 -14.16 -16.66
C GLU A 58 -13.94 -13.54 -17.80
N ALA A 59 -14.91 -14.30 -18.31
CA ALA A 59 -15.88 -13.79 -19.27
C ALA A 59 -16.78 -12.75 -18.60
N THR A 60 -17.00 -11.59 -19.24
CA THR A 60 -17.75 -10.46 -18.67
C THR A 60 -19.12 -10.85 -18.14
N THR A 61 -19.86 -11.71 -18.84
CA THR A 61 -21.20 -12.13 -18.40
C THR A 61 -21.19 -12.94 -17.10
N VAL A 62 -20.15 -13.76 -16.88
CA VAL A 62 -19.97 -14.54 -15.66
C VAL A 62 -19.60 -13.62 -14.51
N LEU A 63 -18.69 -12.67 -14.78
CA LEU A 63 -18.27 -11.67 -13.79
C LEU A 63 -19.46 -10.84 -13.31
N GLU A 64 -20.27 -10.28 -14.22
CA GLU A 64 -21.44 -9.47 -13.86
C GLU A 64 -22.50 -10.26 -13.09
N ALA A 65 -22.71 -11.54 -13.43
CA ALA A 65 -23.62 -12.40 -12.67
C ALA A 65 -23.11 -12.62 -11.24
N ARG A 66 -21.82 -12.93 -11.06
CA ARG A 66 -21.18 -13.12 -9.76
C ARG A 66 -21.18 -11.85 -8.92
N LYS A 67 -20.91 -10.69 -9.53
CA LYS A 67 -20.97 -9.39 -8.85
C LYS A 67 -22.36 -9.15 -8.24
N ARG A 68 -23.42 -9.33 -9.02
CA ARG A 68 -24.79 -9.16 -8.55
C ARG A 68 -25.17 -10.10 -7.42
N GLU A 69 -24.85 -11.39 -7.55
CA GLU A 69 -25.09 -12.38 -6.48
C GLU A 69 -24.36 -12.00 -5.20
N TYR A 70 -23.10 -11.57 -5.30
CA TYR A 70 -22.32 -11.12 -4.16
C TYR A 70 -22.95 -9.90 -3.45
N LEU A 71 -23.40 -8.91 -4.22
CA LEU A 71 -24.03 -7.71 -3.67
C LEU A 71 -25.32 -8.05 -2.92
N GLU A 72 -26.17 -8.89 -3.51
CA GLU A 72 -27.44 -9.33 -2.91
C GLU A 72 -27.23 -10.15 -1.62
N GLU A 73 -26.20 -10.99 -1.58
CA GLU A 73 -25.91 -11.86 -0.43
C GLU A 73 -25.17 -11.14 0.70
N LYS A 74 -24.20 -10.27 0.37
CA LYS A 74 -23.21 -9.76 1.33
C LYS A 74 -23.46 -8.33 1.77
N LEU A 75 -24.17 -7.51 0.99
CA LEU A 75 -24.33 -6.09 1.29
C LEU A 75 -25.80 -5.71 1.53
N PRO A 76 -26.10 -4.95 2.59
CA PRO A 76 -27.39 -4.27 2.74
C PRO A 76 -27.69 -3.37 1.54
N ALA A 77 -28.95 -3.31 1.11
CA ALA A 77 -29.38 -2.54 -0.07
C ALA A 77 -28.91 -1.07 -0.06
N GLY A 78 -28.97 -0.40 1.09
CA GLY A 78 -28.53 1.00 1.22
C GLY A 78 -27.01 1.22 1.06
N LEU A 79 -26.20 0.17 1.18
CA LEU A 79 -24.75 0.26 0.94
C LEU A 79 -24.36 0.00 -0.52
N VAL A 80 -25.23 -0.67 -1.29
CA VAL A 80 -25.02 -0.96 -2.71
C VAL A 80 -25.12 0.32 -3.55
N GLU A 81 -26.00 1.24 -3.17
CA GLU A 81 -26.20 2.51 -3.89
C GLU A 81 -24.96 3.42 -3.82
N SER A 82 -24.58 3.96 -4.98
CA SER A 82 -23.51 4.94 -5.14
C SER A 82 -23.96 6.32 -4.64
N THR A 83 -23.08 7.00 -3.90
CA THR A 83 -23.32 8.33 -3.35
C THR A 83 -22.02 9.11 -3.26
N GLU A 84 -22.07 10.41 -3.55
CA GLU A 84 -20.90 11.29 -3.45
C GLU A 84 -20.57 11.72 -2.01
N GLN A 85 -21.52 11.57 -1.07
CA GLN A 85 -21.40 12.07 0.29
C GLN A 85 -22.00 11.09 1.31
N ARG A 86 -21.43 9.89 1.41
CA ARG A 86 -21.76 8.97 2.52
C ARG A 86 -21.12 9.51 3.80
N VAL A 87 -21.91 9.60 4.86
CA VAL A 87 -21.45 9.97 6.20
C VAL A 87 -21.32 8.69 7.03
N LEU A 88 -20.12 8.43 7.53
CA LEU A 88 -19.80 7.27 8.35
C LEU A 88 -19.43 7.71 9.77
N SER A 89 -20.15 7.22 10.77
CA SER A 89 -19.86 7.45 12.19
C SER A 89 -18.79 6.49 12.69
N LEU A 90 -17.65 7.01 13.18
CA LEU A 90 -16.61 6.18 13.78
C LEU A 90 -17.07 5.54 15.10
N ARG A 91 -17.91 6.24 15.87
CA ARG A 91 -18.52 5.68 17.08
C ARG A 91 -19.42 4.49 16.77
N GLU A 92 -20.23 4.54 15.71
CA GLU A 92 -21.08 3.41 15.32
C GLU A 92 -20.25 2.23 14.77
N VAL A 93 -19.18 2.51 14.02
CA VAL A 93 -18.21 1.50 13.59
C VAL A 93 -17.61 0.79 14.81
N GLU A 94 -17.12 1.54 15.80
CA GLU A 94 -16.59 0.97 17.04
C GLU A 94 -17.62 0.11 17.78
N GLN A 95 -18.87 0.58 17.88
CA GLN A 95 -19.95 -0.19 18.52
C GLN A 95 -20.23 -1.51 17.80
N GLN A 96 -20.23 -1.52 16.46
CA GLN A 96 -20.45 -2.75 15.70
C GLN A 96 -19.28 -3.73 15.86
N VAL A 97 -18.04 -3.23 15.85
CA VAL A 97 -16.85 -4.05 16.14
C VAL A 97 -16.93 -4.64 17.54
N ALA A 98 -17.22 -3.82 18.56
CA ALA A 98 -17.33 -4.29 19.94
C ALA A 98 -18.42 -5.35 20.13
N ARG A 99 -19.57 -5.20 19.44
CA ARG A 99 -20.65 -6.20 19.44
C ARG A 99 -20.21 -7.53 18.82
N ALA A 100 -19.60 -7.50 17.64
CA ALA A 100 -19.10 -8.70 16.97
C ALA A 100 -18.08 -9.44 17.85
N LEU A 101 -17.12 -8.69 18.41
CA LEU A 101 -16.10 -9.25 19.31
C LEU A 101 -16.70 -9.86 20.58
N ALA A 102 -17.68 -9.19 21.21
CA ALA A 102 -18.35 -9.72 22.39
C ALA A 102 -19.18 -10.98 22.09
N ALA A 103 -19.70 -11.12 20.87
CA ALA A 103 -20.42 -12.29 20.41
C ALA A 103 -19.48 -13.43 19.93
N GLY A 104 -18.18 -13.16 19.75
CA GLY A 104 -17.24 -14.10 19.13
C GLY A 104 -17.51 -14.31 17.64
N GLU A 105 -18.14 -13.33 16.99
CA GLU A 105 -18.49 -13.32 15.58
C GLU A 105 -17.48 -12.52 14.77
N GLU A 106 -17.44 -12.75 13.45
CA GLU A 106 -16.67 -11.90 12.55
C GLU A 106 -17.31 -10.51 12.43
N VAL A 107 -16.46 -9.47 12.34
CA VAL A 107 -16.93 -8.11 12.07
C VAL A 107 -17.65 -8.12 10.72
N PRO A 108 -18.86 -7.55 10.58
CA PRO A 108 -19.57 -7.55 9.30
C PRO A 108 -18.74 -6.92 8.18
N LEU A 109 -18.80 -7.50 6.98
CA LEU A 109 -18.03 -7.02 5.81
C LEU A 109 -18.27 -5.52 5.53
N ALA A 110 -19.51 -5.08 5.67
CA ALA A 110 -19.88 -3.66 5.56
C ALA A 110 -19.09 -2.75 6.51
N VAL A 111 -18.77 -3.22 7.72
CA VAL A 111 -17.96 -2.49 8.70
C VAL A 111 -16.48 -2.61 8.38
N GLN A 112 -16.01 -3.79 7.96
CA GLN A 112 -14.63 -4.02 7.53
C GLN A 112 -14.24 -3.09 6.36
N ALA A 113 -15.14 -2.85 5.41
CA ALA A 113 -14.93 -1.95 4.28
C ALA A 113 -15.46 -0.53 4.52
N LEU A 114 -15.63 -0.11 5.79
CA LEU A 114 -16.02 1.24 6.20
C LEU A 114 -17.25 1.78 5.44
N GLY A 115 -18.25 0.94 5.27
CA GLY A 115 -19.49 1.26 4.57
C GLY A 115 -19.29 1.53 3.08
N GLY A 116 -18.28 0.95 2.43
CA GLY A 116 -17.97 1.16 1.01
C GLY A 116 -17.42 2.54 0.70
N LEU A 117 -16.91 3.26 1.70
CA LEU A 117 -16.33 4.60 1.53
C LEU A 117 -15.05 4.50 0.69
N MET A 118 -15.01 5.14 -0.48
CA MET A 118 -13.92 5.03 -1.45
C MET A 118 -12.73 5.94 -1.15
N ARG A 119 -12.98 7.07 -0.47
CA ARG A 119 -11.97 7.96 0.11
C ARG A 119 -12.62 8.89 1.14
N VAL A 120 -11.81 9.51 1.98
CA VAL A 120 -12.25 10.59 2.88
C VAL A 120 -12.03 11.95 2.20
N ASP A 121 -13.11 12.67 1.95
CA ASP A 121 -13.08 14.05 1.46
C ASP A 121 -13.27 15.06 2.60
N GLU A 122 -14.06 14.71 3.61
CA GLU A 122 -14.29 15.56 4.78
C GLU A 122 -14.27 14.76 6.08
N VAL A 123 -13.82 15.42 7.15
CA VAL A 123 -13.87 14.93 8.53
C VAL A 123 -14.67 15.93 9.35
N ILE A 124 -15.74 15.48 9.99
CA ILE A 124 -16.60 16.31 10.84
C ILE A 124 -16.41 15.86 12.29
N VAL A 125 -16.12 16.82 13.17
CA VAL A 125 -16.06 16.62 14.62
C VAL A 125 -17.41 17.01 15.20
N ASP A 126 -18.25 16.01 15.49
CA ASP A 126 -19.51 16.21 16.17
C ASP A 126 -19.28 16.24 17.68
N VAL A 127 -19.08 17.44 18.22
CA VAL A 127 -18.85 17.66 19.65
C VAL A 127 -20.06 17.27 20.50
N ALA A 128 -21.29 17.51 20.00
CA ALA A 128 -22.51 17.21 20.73
C ALA A 128 -22.75 15.70 20.80
N GLY A 129 -22.57 15.01 19.67
CA GLY A 129 -22.63 13.56 19.57
C GLY A 129 -21.42 12.83 20.14
N ARG A 130 -20.31 13.54 20.43
CA ARG A 130 -19.00 12.95 20.78
C ARG A 130 -18.55 11.93 19.75
N ASP A 131 -18.54 12.35 18.50
CA ASP A 131 -18.27 11.49 17.35
C ASP A 131 -17.35 12.19 16.35
N VAL A 132 -16.72 11.37 15.51
CA VAL A 132 -15.99 11.80 14.33
C VAL A 132 -16.64 11.13 13.14
N LEU A 133 -17.09 11.96 12.19
CA LEU A 133 -17.75 11.49 10.99
C LEU A 133 -16.78 11.60 9.82
N LEU A 134 -16.61 10.50 9.08
CA LEU A 134 -15.90 10.49 7.81
C LEU A 134 -16.91 10.66 6.68
N VAL A 135 -16.61 11.55 5.74
CA VAL A 135 -17.50 11.85 4.62
C VAL A 135 -16.74 11.74 3.31
N GLY A 136 -17.38 11.12 2.31
CA GLY A 136 -16.83 11.02 0.97
C GLY A 136 -17.66 10.14 0.05
N PRO A 137 -17.18 9.90 -1.18
CA PRO A 137 -17.86 9.04 -2.13
C PRO A 137 -17.85 7.60 -1.65
N ALA A 138 -18.97 6.90 -1.82
CA ALA A 138 -19.13 5.51 -1.43
C ALA A 138 -20.06 4.78 -2.40
N GLU A 139 -19.85 3.48 -2.56
CA GLU A 139 -20.65 2.63 -3.44
C GLU A 139 -20.59 1.17 -2.98
N GLY A 140 -21.38 0.30 -3.61
CA GLY A 140 -21.25 -1.14 -3.44
C GLY A 140 -19.90 -1.67 -3.92
N PHE A 141 -19.42 -2.74 -3.32
CA PHE A 141 -18.12 -3.32 -3.61
C PHE A 141 -18.16 -4.85 -3.68
N VAL A 142 -17.25 -5.42 -4.46
CA VAL A 142 -17.17 -6.84 -4.79
C VAL A 142 -15.70 -7.28 -4.88
N PRO A 143 -15.37 -8.54 -4.53
CA PRO A 143 -14.02 -9.05 -4.70
C PRO A 143 -13.72 -9.28 -6.19
N ASP A 144 -12.50 -8.95 -6.60
CA ASP A 144 -11.95 -9.33 -7.89
C ASP A 144 -11.50 -10.81 -7.91
N SER A 145 -10.85 -11.24 -9.00
CA SER A 145 -10.35 -12.61 -9.13
C SER A 145 -9.21 -12.95 -8.15
N GLN A 146 -8.67 -11.96 -7.45
CA GLN A 146 -7.59 -12.07 -6.48
C GLN A 146 -8.08 -11.84 -5.04
N GLY A 147 -9.39 -11.59 -4.86
CA GLY A 147 -9.99 -11.32 -3.55
C GLY A 147 -9.91 -9.87 -3.09
N ARG A 148 -9.40 -8.94 -3.91
CA ARG A 148 -9.41 -7.50 -3.62
C ARG A 148 -10.80 -6.93 -3.76
N LEU A 149 -11.28 -6.23 -2.73
CA LEU A 149 -12.55 -5.52 -2.83
C LEU A 149 -12.40 -4.30 -3.74
N LEU A 150 -13.29 -4.20 -4.73
CA LEU A 150 -13.37 -3.09 -5.67
C LEU A 150 -14.81 -2.58 -5.74
N GLY A 151 -14.96 -1.26 -5.84
CA GLY A 151 -16.20 -0.57 -6.12
C GLY A 151 -16.78 -1.01 -7.46
N VAL A 152 -18.10 -1.16 -7.52
CA VAL A 152 -18.79 -1.72 -8.68
C VAL A 152 -18.74 -0.78 -9.89
N GLU A 153 -18.81 0.53 -9.67
CA GLU A 153 -18.81 1.55 -10.71
C GLU A 153 -17.41 2.11 -10.96
N SER A 154 -16.63 2.36 -9.90
CA SER A 154 -15.33 3.04 -10.04
C SER A 154 -14.13 2.11 -10.23
N ASP A 155 -14.29 0.81 -9.99
CA ASP A 155 -13.19 -0.17 -9.83
C ASP A 155 -12.12 0.28 -8.81
N ARG A 156 -12.47 1.18 -7.88
CA ARG A 156 -11.59 1.62 -6.79
C ARG A 156 -11.82 0.79 -5.54
N PRO A 157 -10.77 0.48 -4.77
CA PRO A 157 -10.93 -0.20 -3.49
C PRO A 157 -11.56 0.72 -2.44
N PRO A 158 -12.50 0.21 -1.62
CA PRO A 158 -13.00 0.94 -0.47
C PRO A 158 -11.90 1.08 0.60
N LEU A 159 -12.06 2.04 1.50
CA LEU A 159 -11.28 2.15 2.72
C LEU A 159 -11.53 0.93 3.61
N LEU A 160 -10.45 0.39 4.17
CA LEU A 160 -10.53 -0.76 5.07
C LEU A 160 -10.35 -0.32 6.53
N LEU A 161 -11.15 -0.89 7.42
CA LEU A 161 -11.07 -0.66 8.85
C LEU A 161 -9.68 -1.01 9.40
N ASP A 162 -9.09 -2.11 8.94
CA ASP A 162 -7.76 -2.54 9.36
C ASP A 162 -6.69 -1.48 9.05
N ASP A 163 -6.73 -0.90 7.85
CA ASP A 163 -5.79 0.13 7.43
C ASP A 163 -6.01 1.44 8.21
N LEU A 164 -7.27 1.83 8.45
CA LEU A 164 -7.59 2.99 9.29
C LEU A 164 -7.05 2.80 10.72
N VAL A 165 -7.22 1.61 11.30
CA VAL A 165 -6.72 1.28 12.63
C VAL A 165 -5.18 1.30 12.67
N VAL A 166 -4.52 0.77 11.64
CA VAL A 166 -3.06 0.81 11.52
C VAL A 166 -2.57 2.25 11.40
N ALA A 167 -3.19 3.07 10.54
CA ALA A 167 -2.83 4.48 10.36
C ALA A 167 -2.94 5.25 11.68
N LEU A 168 -4.09 5.15 12.36
CA LEU A 168 -4.33 5.84 13.63
C LEU A 168 -3.34 5.40 14.71
N ARG A 169 -3.12 4.09 14.86
CA ARG A 169 -2.17 3.56 15.86
C ARG A 169 -0.75 4.04 15.61
N SER A 170 -0.31 4.08 14.35
CA SER A 170 1.03 4.50 13.98
C SER A 170 1.27 5.97 14.33
N VAL A 171 0.32 6.84 13.99
CA VAL A 171 0.38 8.26 14.37
C VAL A 171 0.32 8.43 15.89
N MET A 172 -0.56 7.70 16.59
CA MET A 172 -0.68 7.77 18.04
C MET A 172 0.53 7.23 18.80
N SER A 173 1.29 6.31 18.22
CA SER A 173 2.57 5.84 18.80
C SER A 173 3.72 6.81 18.57
N GLY A 174 3.50 7.93 17.88
CA GLY A 174 4.52 8.93 17.59
C GLY A 174 5.43 8.58 16.41
N GLU A 175 5.01 7.67 15.53
CA GLU A 175 5.75 7.39 14.29
C GLU A 175 5.65 8.62 13.37
N GLU A 176 6.79 9.24 13.09
CA GLU A 176 6.87 10.42 12.23
C GLU A 176 6.91 10.06 10.74
N THR A 177 7.32 8.83 10.42
CA THR A 177 7.49 8.37 9.04
C THR A 177 6.97 6.95 8.87
N ILE A 178 6.23 6.74 7.79
CA ILE A 178 5.77 5.42 7.34
C ILE A 178 6.35 5.20 5.95
N GLY A 179 6.83 3.99 5.67
CA GLY A 179 7.33 3.70 4.34
C GLY A 179 7.84 2.29 4.17
N CYS A 180 8.21 2.02 2.92
CA CYS A 180 8.95 0.84 2.54
C CYS A 180 10.10 1.21 1.60
N SER A 181 11.06 0.31 1.47
CA SER A 181 12.11 0.41 0.46
C SER A 181 12.39 -0.95 -0.13
N ILE A 182 12.73 -0.97 -1.42
CA ILE A 182 13.15 -2.16 -2.17
C ILE A 182 14.54 -1.84 -2.70
N ASP A 183 15.55 -2.43 -2.07
CA ASP A 183 16.94 -2.07 -2.29
C ASP A 183 17.80 -3.31 -2.58
N PRO A 184 18.71 -3.25 -3.56
CA PRO A 184 19.73 -4.28 -3.71
C PRO A 184 20.68 -4.28 -2.51
N SER A 185 21.22 -5.46 -2.19
CA SER A 185 22.23 -5.58 -1.14
C SER A 185 23.49 -4.76 -1.47
N ASN A 186 24.19 -4.26 -0.44
CA ASN A 186 25.45 -3.52 -0.62
C ASN A 186 26.49 -4.33 -1.42
N GLU A 187 26.51 -5.64 -1.24
CA GLU A 187 27.42 -6.54 -1.96
C GLU A 187 27.10 -6.58 -3.47
N ASN A 188 25.82 -6.72 -3.82
CA ASN A 188 25.38 -6.70 -5.21
C ASN A 188 25.59 -5.33 -5.86
N MET A 189 25.43 -4.25 -5.09
CA MET A 189 25.75 -2.91 -5.53
C MET A 189 27.24 -2.72 -5.83
N ALA A 190 28.14 -3.21 -4.96
CA ALA A 190 29.58 -3.16 -5.20
C ALA A 190 29.97 -3.95 -6.47
N ARG A 191 29.37 -5.13 -6.68
CA ARG A 191 29.55 -5.92 -7.91
C ARG A 191 29.05 -5.17 -9.14
N LEU A 192 27.89 -4.53 -9.05
CA LEU A 192 27.33 -3.73 -10.15
C LEU A 192 28.28 -2.58 -10.51
N GLN A 193 28.82 -1.87 -9.52
CA GLN A 193 29.79 -0.81 -9.77
C GLN A 193 31.06 -1.32 -10.47
N GLN A 194 31.59 -2.46 -10.04
CA GLN A 194 32.74 -3.08 -10.68
C GLN A 194 32.44 -3.41 -12.15
N TYR A 195 31.27 -3.99 -12.42
CA TYR A 195 30.83 -4.30 -13.77
C TYR A 195 30.70 -3.02 -14.63
N LEU A 196 30.05 -1.97 -14.12
CA LEU A 196 29.89 -0.71 -14.84
C LEU A 196 31.23 -0.04 -15.17
N ARG A 197 32.19 -0.05 -14.23
CA ARG A 197 33.55 0.47 -14.49
C ARG A 197 34.25 -0.27 -15.64
N GLN A 198 34.07 -1.59 -15.71
CA GLN A 198 34.67 -2.42 -16.75
C GLN A 198 33.93 -2.36 -18.09
N ASN A 199 32.66 -1.93 -18.11
CA ASN A 199 31.76 -2.01 -19.26
C ASN A 199 31.14 -0.65 -19.64
N SER A 200 31.84 0.45 -19.38
CA SER A 200 31.37 1.83 -19.60
C SER A 200 31.53 2.33 -21.05
N SER A 201 32.17 1.58 -21.93
CA SER A 201 32.40 1.97 -23.33
C SER A 201 31.07 2.06 -24.12
N PRO A 202 30.91 3.01 -25.07
CA PRO A 202 29.75 3.04 -25.96
C PRO A 202 29.49 1.69 -26.64
N THR A 203 28.22 1.34 -26.84
CA THR A 203 27.82 0.04 -27.42
C THR A 203 26.62 0.19 -28.35
N THR A 204 26.43 -0.79 -29.23
CA THR A 204 25.20 -0.95 -30.01
C THR A 204 24.00 -1.22 -29.11
N SER A 205 22.78 -1.04 -29.62
CA SER A 205 21.54 -1.31 -28.88
C SER A 205 21.43 -2.76 -28.40
N SER A 206 21.91 -3.74 -29.18
CA SER A 206 21.95 -5.15 -28.78
C SER A 206 22.94 -5.38 -27.63
N GLY A 207 24.10 -4.74 -27.66
CA GLY A 207 25.06 -4.79 -26.55
C GLY A 207 24.55 -4.08 -25.30
N ALA A 208 23.79 -2.99 -25.43
CA ALA A 208 23.13 -2.33 -24.31
C ALA A 208 22.10 -3.25 -23.64
N ALA A 209 21.25 -3.92 -24.44
CA ALA A 209 20.28 -4.89 -23.94
C ALA A 209 20.96 -6.05 -23.18
N GLN A 210 22.08 -6.57 -23.70
CA GLN A 210 22.85 -7.61 -23.02
C GLN A 210 23.45 -7.11 -21.70
N ARG A 211 23.97 -5.87 -21.66
CA ARG A 211 24.47 -5.26 -20.42
C ARG A 211 23.37 -5.13 -19.37
N TYR A 212 22.18 -4.67 -19.73
CA TYR A 212 21.05 -4.59 -18.81
C TYR A 212 20.67 -5.95 -18.22
N LYS A 213 20.70 -7.01 -19.04
CA LYS A 213 20.47 -8.39 -18.57
C LYS A 213 21.51 -8.80 -17.53
N VAL A 214 22.80 -8.52 -17.76
CA VAL A 214 23.87 -8.81 -16.80
C VAL A 214 23.73 -7.98 -15.53
N MET A 215 23.40 -6.69 -15.65
CA MET A 215 23.14 -5.82 -14.49
C MET A 215 22.00 -6.36 -13.62
N SER A 216 20.90 -6.80 -14.24
CA SER A 216 19.78 -7.43 -13.54
C SER A 216 20.20 -8.71 -12.81
N GLN A 217 21.04 -9.55 -13.43
CA GLN A 217 21.57 -10.76 -12.80
C GLN A 217 22.49 -10.46 -11.61
N ILE A 218 23.31 -9.41 -11.71
CA ILE A 218 24.20 -8.97 -10.62
C ILE A 218 23.40 -8.45 -9.44
N LEU A 219 22.40 -7.60 -9.70
CA LEU A 219 21.55 -7.03 -8.66
C LEU A 219 20.73 -8.11 -7.95
N GLY A 220 20.26 -9.11 -8.69
CA GLY A 220 19.58 -10.27 -8.14
C GLY A 220 18.32 -9.90 -7.35
N GLN A 221 18.04 -10.70 -6.32
CA GLN A 221 16.96 -10.40 -5.37
C GLN A 221 17.31 -9.16 -4.55
N GLN A 222 16.29 -8.34 -4.31
CA GLN A 222 16.39 -7.09 -3.54
C GLN A 222 15.69 -7.26 -2.20
N ASP A 223 16.22 -6.59 -1.20
CA ASP A 223 15.72 -6.63 0.16
C ASP A 223 14.58 -5.62 0.33
N ILE A 224 13.52 -6.05 1.00
CA ILE A 224 12.37 -5.19 1.31
C ILE A 224 12.43 -4.81 2.79
N SER A 225 12.44 -3.51 3.04
CA SER A 225 12.34 -2.94 4.39
C SER A 225 11.04 -2.18 4.54
N ILE A 226 10.46 -2.22 5.74
CA ILE A 226 9.20 -1.55 6.10
C ILE A 226 9.39 -0.96 7.50
N TRP A 227 8.92 0.28 7.69
CA TRP A 227 8.96 1.01 8.96
C TRP A 227 7.70 1.85 9.17
N GLY A 228 7.47 2.30 10.40
CA GLY A 228 6.30 3.07 10.81
C GLY A 228 5.01 2.26 10.96
N VAL A 229 4.91 1.07 10.36
CA VAL A 229 3.74 0.18 10.45
C VAL A 229 4.15 -1.29 10.67
N PRO A 230 3.28 -2.15 11.25
CA PRO A 230 3.56 -3.57 11.39
C PRO A 230 3.64 -4.28 10.02
N ARG A 231 4.61 -5.19 9.86
CA ARG A 231 4.93 -5.88 8.58
C ARG A 231 3.91 -6.93 8.13
N ASN A 232 2.99 -7.31 9.00
CA ASN A 232 1.97 -8.33 8.77
C ASN A 232 0.58 -7.71 8.65
N THR A 233 0.49 -6.56 7.96
CA THR A 233 -0.74 -5.81 7.76
C THR A 233 -0.99 -5.59 6.28
N HIS A 234 -2.26 -5.45 5.90
CA HIS A 234 -2.64 -5.04 4.56
C HIS A 234 -1.93 -3.74 4.14
N PHE A 235 -1.95 -2.73 5.01
CA PHE A 235 -1.18 -1.48 4.90
C PHE A 235 0.25 -1.70 4.38
N SER A 236 1.02 -2.56 5.05
CA SER A 236 2.42 -2.84 4.68
C SER A 236 2.57 -3.49 3.30
N THR A 237 1.62 -4.34 2.92
CA THR A 237 1.58 -4.99 1.61
C THR A 237 1.31 -3.98 0.50
N ILE A 238 0.42 -3.01 0.72
CA ILE A 238 0.10 -1.97 -0.27
C ILE A 238 1.27 -1.01 -0.49
N LEU A 239 1.99 -0.62 0.57
CA LEU A 239 3.21 0.18 0.43
C LEU A 239 4.20 -0.50 -0.54
N VAL A 240 4.44 -1.80 -0.33
CA VAL A 240 5.37 -2.60 -1.14
C VAL A 240 4.85 -2.80 -2.56
N GLU A 241 3.56 -3.12 -2.73
CA GLU A 241 2.96 -3.32 -4.05
C GLU A 241 3.07 -2.05 -4.90
N ALA A 242 2.70 -0.89 -4.35
CA ALA A 242 2.72 0.36 -5.08
C ALA A 242 4.14 0.74 -5.51
N ASP A 243 5.13 0.60 -4.63
CA ASP A 243 6.54 0.87 -4.95
C ASP A 243 7.09 -0.13 -5.99
N LEU A 244 6.78 -1.42 -5.85
CA LEU A 244 7.16 -2.45 -6.82
C LEU A 244 6.58 -2.16 -8.21
N ARG A 245 5.28 -1.85 -8.30
CA ARG A 245 4.63 -1.51 -9.58
C ARG A 245 5.20 -0.23 -10.19
N MET A 246 5.41 0.81 -9.38
CA MET A 246 6.05 2.05 -9.83
C MET A 246 7.43 1.77 -10.44
N LYS A 247 8.27 0.97 -9.76
CA LYS A 247 9.59 0.58 -10.27
C LYS A 247 9.47 -0.21 -11.58
N ARG A 248 8.53 -1.15 -11.69
CA ARG A 248 8.30 -1.91 -12.93
C ARG A 248 7.83 -1.04 -14.10
N ILE A 249 6.99 -0.04 -13.83
CA ILE A 249 6.58 0.98 -14.82
C ILE A 249 7.78 1.84 -15.25
N SER A 250 8.61 2.28 -14.30
CA SER A 250 9.81 3.08 -14.57
C SER A 250 10.80 2.34 -15.49
N LEU A 251 10.90 1.02 -15.34
CA LEU A 251 11.73 0.14 -16.15
C LEU A 251 11.08 -0.25 -17.49
N GLY A 252 9.80 0.05 -17.69
CA GLY A 252 9.04 -0.35 -18.88
C GLY A 252 8.71 -1.85 -18.94
N ILE A 253 8.81 -2.56 -17.81
CA ILE A 253 8.43 -3.98 -17.69
C ILE A 253 6.91 -4.12 -17.60
N GLU A 254 6.27 -3.18 -16.90
CA GLU A 254 4.82 -3.12 -16.73
C GLU A 254 4.28 -1.87 -17.42
N PRO A 255 3.22 -2.00 -18.25
CA PRO A 255 2.61 -0.82 -18.86
C PRO A 255 1.88 -0.01 -17.78
N ALA A 256 2.04 1.31 -17.80
CA ALA A 256 1.28 2.20 -16.92
C ALA A 256 -0.24 2.15 -17.15
N GLY A 257 -0.69 1.71 -18.34
CA GLY A 257 -2.12 1.69 -18.71
C GLY A 257 -2.71 3.08 -18.95
N VAL A 258 -1.90 4.14 -18.86
CA VAL A 258 -2.30 5.55 -18.99
C VAL A 258 -1.49 6.21 -20.09
N LYS A 259 -2.18 6.88 -21.04
CA LYS A 259 -1.53 7.68 -22.07
C LYS A 259 -0.78 8.86 -21.44
N GLY A 260 0.44 9.10 -21.89
CA GLY A 260 1.27 10.22 -21.42
C GLY A 260 2.34 9.83 -20.40
N ILE A 261 2.27 8.63 -19.81
CA ILE A 261 3.31 8.11 -18.93
C ILE A 261 4.31 7.31 -19.75
N ARG A 262 5.56 7.75 -19.73
CA ARG A 262 6.69 7.07 -20.37
C ARG A 262 7.51 6.37 -19.29
N SER A 263 8.14 5.24 -19.62
CA SER A 263 9.11 4.64 -18.71
C SER A 263 10.32 5.56 -18.59
N HIS A 264 10.91 5.65 -17.40
CA HIS A 264 12.12 6.42 -17.21
C HIS A 264 13.25 5.95 -18.16
N LEU A 265 13.35 4.64 -18.42
CA LEU A 265 14.30 4.10 -19.40
C LEU A 265 14.18 4.75 -20.79
N SER A 266 12.97 5.15 -21.20
CA SER A 266 12.73 5.83 -22.47
C SER A 266 13.04 7.34 -22.44
N LEU A 267 13.20 7.93 -21.26
CA LEU A 267 13.57 9.33 -21.04
C LEU A 267 15.09 9.53 -20.95
N LEU A 268 15.85 8.45 -20.72
CA LEU A 268 17.29 8.52 -20.56
C LEU A 268 17.99 8.98 -21.83
N ALA A 269 18.80 10.03 -21.70
CA ALA A 269 19.78 10.41 -22.72
C ALA A 269 20.88 9.32 -22.86
N PRO A 270 21.48 9.17 -24.04
CA PRO A 270 22.66 8.31 -24.22
C PRO A 270 23.74 8.68 -23.18
N GLN A 271 24.28 7.69 -22.46
CA GLN A 271 25.24 7.83 -21.34
C GLN A 271 24.67 8.17 -19.96
N GLY A 272 23.36 8.13 -19.77
CA GLY A 272 22.79 8.24 -18.43
C GLY A 272 22.92 6.96 -17.61
N ASN A 273 23.89 6.88 -16.70
CA ASN A 273 24.01 5.81 -15.71
C ASN A 273 24.20 6.42 -14.32
N SER A 274 23.09 6.65 -13.64
CA SER A 274 23.07 7.05 -12.23
C SER A 274 21.99 6.25 -11.50
N LEU A 275 22.23 6.01 -10.21
CA LEU A 275 21.24 5.35 -9.38
C LEU A 275 20.19 6.37 -9.02
N GLN A 276 18.93 5.97 -9.12
CA GLN A 276 17.81 6.88 -8.97
C GLN A 276 16.91 6.37 -7.88
N ARG A 277 16.39 7.31 -7.10
CA ARG A 277 15.45 7.05 -6.03
C ARG A 277 14.16 7.77 -6.34
N TRP A 278 13.07 7.02 -6.36
CA TRP A 278 11.73 7.55 -6.35
C TRP A 278 11.01 7.06 -5.10
N TRP A 279 10.16 7.91 -4.53
CA TRP A 279 9.34 7.54 -3.38
C TRP A 279 8.05 8.33 -3.40
N PHE A 280 7.00 7.70 -2.88
CA PHE A 280 5.70 8.35 -2.72
C PHE A 280 5.70 9.21 -1.45
N VAL A 281 5.07 10.36 -1.54
CA VAL A 281 4.74 11.19 -0.39
C VAL A 281 3.30 11.67 -0.49
N PRO A 282 2.66 11.96 0.65
CA PRO A 282 1.36 12.60 0.62
C PRO A 282 1.42 13.98 -0.06
N ARG A 283 0.40 14.31 -0.86
CA ARG A 283 0.21 15.61 -1.51
C ARG A 283 -1.21 16.09 -1.32
N TYR A 284 -1.37 17.09 -0.46
CA TYR A 284 -2.65 17.73 -0.21
C TYR A 284 -2.61 19.20 -0.59
N GLU A 285 -3.75 19.74 -1.00
CA GLU A 285 -3.98 21.18 -0.91
C GLU A 285 -4.10 21.60 0.57
N PRO A 286 -3.94 22.90 0.89
CA PRO A 286 -4.13 23.37 2.26
C PRO A 286 -5.45 22.89 2.85
N LEU A 287 -5.39 22.30 4.05
CA LEU A 287 -6.56 21.79 4.76
C LEU A 287 -7.57 22.92 4.98
N GLN A 288 -8.75 22.78 4.40
CA GLN A 288 -9.81 23.78 4.56
C GLN A 288 -10.62 23.45 5.82
N THR A 289 -11.04 24.48 6.54
CA THR A 289 -11.86 24.30 7.75
C THR A 289 -12.87 25.43 7.95
N ASN A 290 -13.95 25.15 8.67
CA ASN A 290 -14.91 26.17 9.09
C ASN A 290 -14.37 27.01 10.27
N ALA A 291 -15.03 28.13 10.58
CA ALA A 291 -14.62 29.04 11.66
C ALA A 291 -14.49 28.33 13.02
N ASP A 292 -15.39 27.38 13.29
CA ASP A 292 -15.45 26.65 14.55
C ASP A 292 -14.46 25.48 14.63
N ARG A 293 -13.72 25.19 13.54
CA ARG A 293 -12.76 24.07 13.44
C ARG A 293 -13.38 22.70 13.74
N THR A 294 -14.61 22.50 13.29
CA THR A 294 -15.37 21.26 13.43
C THR A 294 -15.58 20.53 12.11
N MET A 295 -15.25 21.14 10.98
CA MET A 295 -15.31 20.51 9.66
C MET A 295 -13.97 20.71 8.96
N PHE A 296 -13.37 19.64 8.49
CA PHE A 296 -12.09 19.64 7.80
C PHE A 296 -12.26 19.01 6.42
N ARG A 297 -11.93 19.75 5.36
CA ARG A 297 -11.97 19.25 3.99
C ARG A 297 -10.56 18.98 3.50
N LEU A 298 -10.35 17.74 3.10
CA LEU A 298 -9.15 17.27 2.45
C LEU A 298 -9.33 17.55 0.95
N ALA A 299 -8.39 18.21 0.29
CA ALA A 299 -8.41 18.41 -1.17
C ALA A 299 -7.08 18.07 -1.84
N GLY A 300 -7.09 17.91 -3.17
CA GLY A 300 -5.92 17.61 -3.98
C GLY A 300 -5.65 16.10 -4.23
N PRO A 301 -4.54 15.78 -4.93
CA PRO A 301 -4.28 14.45 -5.50
C PRO A 301 -3.95 13.33 -4.50
N ARG A 302 -3.79 13.65 -3.21
CA ARG A 302 -3.44 12.76 -2.08
C ARG A 302 -2.03 12.20 -2.11
N VAL A 303 -1.48 11.90 -3.28
CA VAL A 303 -0.16 11.29 -3.44
C VAL A 303 0.61 11.98 -4.57
N GLN A 304 1.92 12.10 -4.40
CA GLN A 304 2.86 12.42 -5.47
C GLN A 304 4.10 11.55 -5.40
N LEU A 305 4.78 11.41 -6.54
CA LEU A 305 6.09 10.78 -6.61
C LEU A 305 7.15 11.88 -6.56
N LEU A 306 8.12 11.73 -5.67
CA LEU A 306 9.34 12.54 -5.64
C LEU A 306 10.49 11.76 -6.24
N ALA A 307 11.54 12.47 -6.65
CA ALA A 307 12.71 11.89 -7.27
C ALA A 307 14.01 12.50 -6.74
N GLN A 308 15.04 11.69 -6.68
CA GLN A 308 16.39 12.09 -6.33
C GLN A 308 17.40 11.20 -7.05
N GLU A 309 18.55 11.77 -7.38
CA GLU A 309 19.70 10.99 -7.85
C GLU A 309 20.56 10.56 -6.67
N GLU A 310 21.23 9.44 -6.83
CA GLU A 310 22.15 8.88 -5.85
C GLU A 310 23.44 8.40 -6.51
N PHE A 311 24.50 8.39 -5.72
CA PHE A 311 25.74 7.70 -6.05
C PHE A 311 25.99 6.61 -5.03
N SER A 312 26.72 5.57 -5.43
CA SER A 312 27.24 4.57 -4.49
C SER A 312 28.74 4.68 -4.35
N ASN A 313 29.28 4.32 -3.19
CA ASN A 313 30.72 4.16 -3.00
C ASN A 313 31.18 2.75 -3.40
N ALA A 314 32.49 2.50 -3.36
CA ALA A 314 33.06 1.20 -3.71
C ALA A 314 32.58 0.03 -2.83
N GLY A 315 32.07 0.32 -1.63
CA GLY A 315 31.46 -0.64 -0.71
C GLY A 315 29.96 -0.86 -0.96
N GLY A 316 29.39 -0.24 -2.00
CA GLY A 316 27.98 -0.38 -2.36
C GLY A 316 27.01 0.48 -1.54
N GLN A 317 27.49 1.26 -0.58
CA GLN A 317 26.66 2.20 0.18
C GLN A 317 26.21 3.34 -0.71
N ARG A 318 24.92 3.71 -0.62
CA ARG A 318 24.27 4.75 -1.43
C ARG A 318 24.21 6.07 -0.67
N PHE A 319 24.34 7.16 -1.41
CA PHE A 319 24.32 8.53 -0.91
C PHE A 319 23.57 9.43 -1.87
N ASP A 320 22.82 10.36 -1.30
CA ASP A 320 22.10 11.41 -2.00
C ASP A 320 23.03 12.29 -2.84
N SER A 321 22.66 12.50 -4.11
CA SER A 321 23.27 13.51 -4.97
C SER A 321 22.64 14.88 -4.69
N ALA A 322 23.46 15.94 -4.72
CA ALA A 322 22.98 17.31 -4.65
C ALA A 322 22.27 17.78 -5.93
N GLN A 323 22.37 17.01 -7.02
CA GLN A 323 21.73 17.31 -8.31
C GLN A 323 20.86 16.14 -8.74
N THR A 324 19.62 16.43 -9.11
CA THR A 324 18.72 15.46 -9.75
C THR A 324 18.64 15.75 -11.25
N ARG A 325 18.63 14.71 -12.07
CA ARG A 325 18.59 14.86 -13.53
C ARG A 325 17.16 15.13 -14.01
N GLU A 326 17.05 15.91 -15.08
CA GLU A 326 15.75 16.28 -15.67
C GLU A 326 14.90 15.04 -16.03
N SER A 327 15.49 13.97 -16.55
CA SER A 327 14.74 12.74 -16.86
C SER A 327 14.12 12.07 -15.63
N THR A 328 14.82 12.14 -14.49
CA THR A 328 14.42 11.53 -13.21
C THR A 328 13.29 12.33 -12.57
N GLU A 329 13.38 13.66 -12.63
CA GLU A 329 12.31 14.58 -12.24
C GLU A 329 11.11 14.49 -13.20
N GLU A 330 11.35 14.38 -14.51
CA GLU A 330 10.29 14.28 -15.52
C GLU A 330 9.44 13.03 -15.29
N PHE A 331 10.06 11.87 -15.00
CA PHE A 331 9.29 10.67 -14.67
C PHE A 331 8.39 10.89 -13.45
N ALA A 332 8.92 11.47 -12.37
CA ALA A 332 8.15 11.77 -11.16
C ALA A 332 7.03 12.79 -11.40
N MET A 333 7.28 13.81 -12.19
CA MET A 333 6.28 14.79 -12.60
C MET A 333 5.18 14.13 -13.45
N LEU A 334 5.54 13.32 -14.45
CA LEU A 334 4.57 12.61 -15.30
C LEU A 334 3.71 11.66 -14.48
N PHE A 335 4.32 10.91 -13.57
CA PHE A 335 3.63 9.98 -12.67
C PHE A 335 2.66 10.74 -11.76
N SER A 336 3.12 11.82 -11.11
CA SER A 336 2.31 12.65 -10.21
C SER A 336 1.13 13.32 -10.92
N ASN A 337 1.36 13.89 -12.11
CA ASN A 337 0.32 14.56 -12.89
C ASN A 337 -0.75 13.62 -13.44
N HIS A 338 -0.45 12.31 -13.52
CA HIS A 338 -1.37 11.30 -14.01
C HIS A 338 -1.82 10.32 -12.92
N TYR A 339 -1.56 10.63 -11.64
CA TYR A 339 -1.79 9.72 -10.54
C TYR A 339 -3.26 9.27 -10.47
N ASP A 340 -4.23 10.16 -10.64
CA ASP A 340 -5.66 9.78 -10.61
C ASP A 340 -6.03 8.75 -11.69
N LYS A 341 -5.42 8.87 -12.87
CA LYS A 341 -5.61 7.91 -13.97
C LYS A 341 -4.90 6.59 -13.68
N LEU A 342 -3.75 6.63 -13.01
CA LEU A 342 -3.03 5.44 -12.55
C LEU A 342 -3.85 4.69 -11.49
N ALA A 343 -4.38 5.41 -10.50
CA ALA A 343 -5.26 4.86 -9.47
C ALA A 343 -6.53 4.22 -10.06
N ALA A 344 -7.11 4.82 -11.11
CA ALA A 344 -8.25 4.25 -11.84
C ALA A 344 -7.90 3.04 -12.74
N LYS A 345 -6.61 2.72 -12.93
CA LYS A 345 -6.16 1.59 -13.77
C LYS A 345 -5.47 0.49 -12.98
N GLN A 346 -4.85 0.83 -11.86
CA GLN A 346 -4.12 -0.07 -11.00
C GLN A 346 -4.58 0.18 -9.56
N PRO A 347 -5.41 -0.71 -9.00
CA PRO A 347 -6.00 -0.53 -7.68
C PRO A 347 -4.99 -0.28 -6.55
N ALA A 348 -3.75 -0.77 -6.69
CA ALA A 348 -2.68 -0.53 -5.71
C ALA A 348 -2.38 0.96 -5.49
N PHE A 349 -2.46 1.79 -6.54
CA PHE A 349 -2.28 3.23 -6.39
C PHE A 349 -3.51 3.91 -5.80
N ALA A 350 -4.71 3.36 -6.00
CA ALA A 350 -5.92 3.85 -5.33
C ALA A 350 -5.89 3.51 -3.83
N GLU A 351 -5.43 2.33 -3.44
CA GLU A 351 -5.23 1.99 -2.02
C GLU A 351 -4.13 2.85 -1.40
N LEU A 352 -3.01 3.07 -2.11
CA LEU A 352 -1.97 3.97 -1.59
C LEU A 352 -2.49 5.41 -1.39
N GLN A 353 -3.48 5.88 -2.16
CA GLN A 353 -4.16 7.16 -1.90
C GLN A 353 -5.04 7.15 -0.64
N ASN A 354 -5.50 5.96 -0.24
CA ASN A 354 -6.40 5.75 0.88
C ASN A 354 -5.65 5.59 2.21
N LEU A 355 -4.41 5.08 2.17
CA LEU A 355 -3.47 5.04 3.29
C LEU A 355 -2.98 6.44 3.66
#